data_AF-A0A7C1YZ51-F1
#
_entry.id   AF-A0A7C1YZ51-F1
#
_cell.length_a   1.000
_cell.length_b   1.000
_cell.length_c   1.000
_cell.angle_alpha   90.00
_cell.angle_beta   90.00
_cell.angle_gamma   90.00
#
_symmetry.space_group_name_H-M   'P 1'
#
loop_
_entity.id
_entity.type
_entity.pdbx_description
1 polymer ?
#
loop_
_entity_poly.entity_id
_entity_poly.type
_entity_poly.pdbx_seq_one_letter_code
_entity_poly.pdbx_strand_id
1 'polypeptide(L)' 'MPLRFNTCPHCDGKIMFKIEIENINKSQYPAPVYIVCKSCKKLSTFYVDSLLRISYKELEKKPGGITTIQTE' A
#
# COMPACT_ATOMS: atom_id res chain seq x y z
N MET A 1 -16.17 -0.65 2.67
CA MET A 1 -15.00 -0.12 1.92
C MET A 1 -14.46 -1.22 1.01
N PRO A 2 -14.13 -0.93 -0.25
CA PRO A 2 -13.81 -1.97 -1.24
C PRO A 2 -12.47 -2.65 -0.92
N LEU A 3 -12.47 -3.99 -0.93
CA LEU A 3 -11.23 -4.77 -1.03
C LEU A 3 -10.52 -4.36 -2.31
N ARG A 4 -9.23 -4.02 -2.20
CA ARG A 4 -8.41 -3.67 -3.35
C ARG A 4 -7.55 -4.86 -3.73
N PHE A 5 -7.56 -5.15 -5.02
CA PHE A 5 -6.72 -6.17 -5.64
C PHE A 5 -5.55 -5.46 -6.30
N ASN A 6 -4.33 -5.86 -5.96
CA ASN A 6 -3.16 -5.40 -6.68
C ASN A 6 -2.14 -6.52 -6.83
N THR A 7 -1.07 -6.27 -7.57
CA THR A 7 0.09 -7.16 -7.67
C THR A 7 1.22 -6.64 -6.80
N CYS A 8 1.90 -7.57 -6.13
CA CYS A 8 3.10 -7.28 -5.37
C CYS A 8 4.24 -6.94 -6.35
N PRO A 9 4.92 -5.78 -6.20
CA PRO A 9 6.00 -5.40 -7.10
C PRO A 9 7.25 -6.29 -6.99
N HIS A 10 7.34 -7.16 -5.97
CA HIS A 10 8.51 -8.04 -5.77
C HIS A 10 8.38 -9.43 -6.37
N CYS A 11 7.16 -9.97 -6.46
CA CYS A 11 6.93 -11.35 -6.90
C CYS A 11 5.79 -11.50 -7.90
N ASP A 12 5.19 -10.38 -8.33
CA ASP A 12 3.99 -10.31 -9.17
C ASP A 12 2.79 -11.10 -8.66
N GLY A 13 2.86 -11.58 -7.41
CA GLY A 13 1.77 -12.27 -6.75
C GLY A 13 0.58 -11.35 -6.56
N LYS A 14 -0.63 -11.89 -6.76
CA LYS A 14 -1.86 -11.18 -6.41
C LYS A 14 -1.90 -10.97 -4.90
N ILE A 15 -2.10 -9.74 -4.48
CA ILE A 15 -2.26 -9.32 -3.10
C ILE A 15 -3.61 -8.63 -2.92
N MET A 16 -4.27 -8.93 -1.82
CA MET A 16 -5.49 -8.26 -1.40
C MET A 16 -5.22 -7.47 -0.13
N PHE A 17 -5.68 -6.22 -0.10
CA PHE A 17 -5.58 -5.40 1.09
C PHE A 17 -6.69 -4.35 1.11
N LYS A 18 -6.94 -3.81 2.31
CA LYS A 18 -7.90 -2.75 2.56
C LYS A 18 -7.13 -1.52 3.02
N ILE A 19 -7.30 -0.39 2.33
CA ILE A 19 -6.75 0.90 2.75
C ILE A 19 -7.90 1.74 3.27
N GLU A 20 -7.80 2.15 4.52
CA GLU A 20 -8.73 3.08 5.14
C GLU A 20 -8.10 4.46 5.25
N ILE A 21 -8.96 5.46 5.40
CA ILE A 21 -8.57 6.86 5.54
C ILE A 21 -7.65 7.08 6.77
N GLU A 22 -7.77 6.23 7.78
CA GLU A 22 -6.99 6.24 9.01
C GLU A 22 -5.56 5.70 8.80
N ASN A 23 -5.35 4.91 7.74
CA ASN A 23 -4.03 4.34 7.43
C ASN A 23 -3.16 5.30 6.59
N ILE A 24 -3.67 6.46 6.19
CA ILE A 24 -3.02 7.39 5.28
C ILE A 24 -2.86 8.78 5.90
N ASN A 25 -1.76 9.44 5.56
CA ASN A 25 -1.58 10.83 5.94
C ASN A 25 -2.36 11.74 4.99
N LYS A 26 -3.50 12.27 5.42
CA LYS A 26 -4.30 13.21 4.61
C LYS A 26 -3.60 14.54 4.33
N SER A 27 -2.56 14.87 5.09
CA SER A 27 -1.77 16.09 4.89
C SER A 27 -0.72 15.92 3.79
N GLN A 28 -0.50 14.70 3.29
CA GLN A 28 0.53 14.42 2.28
C GLN A 28 -0.05 13.52 1.19
N TYR A 29 -0.28 14.10 0.00
CA TYR A 29 -0.68 13.35 -1.19
C TYR A 29 0.39 13.41 -2.29
N PRO A 30 0.65 12.30 -3.00
CA PRO A 30 0.10 10.96 -2.74
C PRO A 30 0.67 10.38 -1.44
N ALA A 31 -0.21 9.79 -0.63
CA ALA A 31 0.12 9.31 0.71
C ALA A 31 0.80 7.94 0.61
N PRO A 32 2.01 7.76 1.16
CA PRO A 32 2.66 6.46 1.20
C PRO A 32 1.96 5.53 2.21
N VAL A 33 1.77 4.28 1.81
CA VAL A 33 1.21 3.19 2.63
C VAL A 33 2.13 1.99 2.50
N TYR A 34 2.57 1.43 3.62
CA TYR A 34 3.40 0.25 3.57
C TYR A 34 2.53 -0.98 3.47
N ILE A 35 2.83 -1.84 2.49
CA ILE A 35 2.10 -3.09 2.28
C ILE A 35 3.11 -4.23 2.32
N VAL A 36 2.87 -5.19 3.21
CA VAL A 36 3.66 -6.41 3.33
C VAL A 36 2.93 -7.54 2.63
N CYS A 37 3.54 -8.04 1.55
CA CYS A 37 3.00 -9.17 0.81
C CYS A 37 3.16 -10.47 1.63
N LYS A 38 2.08 -11.23 1.76
CA LYS A 38 2.07 -12.52 2.48
C LYS A 38 2.94 -13.58 1.80
N SER A 39 2.95 -13.60 0.47
CA SER A 39 3.69 -14.61 -0.32
C SER A 39 5.20 -14.43 -0.22
N CYS A 40 5.72 -13.23 -0.45
CA CYS A 40 7.16 -12.98 -0.44
C CYS A 40 7.68 -12.38 0.88
N LYS A 41 6.78 -12.04 1.82
CA LYS A 41 7.08 -11.36 3.10
C LYS A 41 7.86 -10.06 2.94
N LYS A 42 7.88 -9.48 1.74
CA LYS A 42 8.57 -8.22 1.44
C LYS A 42 7.61 -7.04 1.61
N LEU A 43 8.15 -5.97 2.17
CA LEU A 43 7.48 -4.68 2.28
C LEU A 43 7.63 -3.92 0.97
N SER A 44 6.56 -3.27 0.54
CA SER A 44 6.57 -2.31 -0.57
C SER A 44 5.81 -1.05 -0.14
N THR A 45 6.15 0.09 -0.74
CA THR A 45 5.42 1.33 -0.50
C THR A 45 4.42 1.55 -1.63
N PHE A 46 3.16 1.74 -1.28
CA PHE A 46 2.08 2.07 -2.20
C PHE A 46 1.67 3.51 -1.98
N TYR A 47 1.69 4.30 -3.03
CA TYR A 47 1.27 5.69 -2.98
C TYR A 47 -0.19 5.78 -3.36
N VAL A 48 -1.01 6.36 -2.48
CA VAL A 48 -2.44 6.53 -2.70
C VAL A 48 -2.87 7.99 -2.78
N ASP A 49 -3.82 8.28 -3.66
CA ASP A 49 -4.41 9.61 -3.79
C ASP A 49 -5.50 9.87 -2.74
N SER A 50 -6.10 11.06 -2.81
CA SER A 50 -7.22 11.48 -1.94
C SER A 50 -8.49 10.62 -2.11
N LEU A 51 -8.61 9.88 -3.22
CA LEU A 51 -9.66 8.92 -3.51
C LEU A 51 -9.26 7.49 -3.12
N LEU A 52 -8.17 7.34 -2.35
CA LEU A 52 -7.56 6.08 -1.92
C LEU A 52 -7.10 5.18 -3.08
N ARG A 53 -7.01 5.70 -4.31
CA ARG A 53 -6.55 4.97 -5.49
C ARG A 53 -5.03 4.92 -5.50
N ILE A 54 -4.51 3.78 -5.92
CA ILE A 54 -3.07 3.57 -5.98
C ILE A 54 -2.54 4.29 -7.21
N SER A 55 -1.73 5.31 -6.99
CA SER A 55 -1.09 6.08 -8.05
C SER A 55 0.12 5.33 -8.58
N TYR A 56 1.03 4.90 -7.69
CA TYR A 56 2.21 4.13 -8.05
C TYR A 56 2.75 3.32 -6.85
N LYS A 57 3.73 2.45 -7.11
CA LYS A 57 4.29 1.51 -6.15
C LYS A 57 5.81 1.59 -6.19
N GLU A 58 6.45 1.52 -5.04
CA GLU A 58 7.91 1.41 -4.91
C GLU A 58 8.29 0.17 -4.10
N LEU A 59 9.45 -0.40 -4.43
CA LEU A 59 9.99 -1.60 -3.77
C LEU A 59 10.54 -1.28 -2.37
N GLU A 60 10.94 -0.03 -2.13
CA GLU A 60 11.59 0.40 -0.90
C GLU A 60 10.61 1.01 0.10
N LYS A 61 10.99 1.03 1.38
CA LYS A 61 10.27 1.73 2.44
C LYS A 61 10.60 3.23 2.37
N LYS A 62 9.70 4.05 1.81
CA LYS A 62 9.89 5.51 1.79
C LYS A 62 9.30 6.17 3.03
N PRO A 63 9.91 7.21 3.61
CA PRO A 63 9.37 7.90 4.79
C PRO A 63 7.98 8.53 4.49
N GLY A 64 7.12 8.57 5.51
CA GLY A 64 5.80 9.22 5.46
C GLY A 64 4.60 8.29 5.62
N GLY A 65 4.81 6.96 5.60
CA GLY A 65 3.72 6.01 5.79
C GLY A 65 3.34 5.89 7.26
N ILE A 66 2.04 6.02 7.54
CA ILE A 66 1.52 5.97 8.93
C ILE A 66 1.41 4.53 9.41
N THR A 67 1.04 3.60 8.54
CA THR A 67 0.72 2.23 8.94
C THR A 67 1.26 1.20 7.95
N THR A 68 1.58 0.02 8.48
CA THR A 68 1.93 -1.15 7.67
C THR A 68 0.74 -2.09 7.61
N ILE A 69 0.26 -2.36 6.40
CA ILE A 69 -0.89 -3.23 6.13
C ILE A 69 -0.35 -4.59 5.66
N GLN A 70 -0.81 -5.65 6.31
CA GLN A 70 -0.53 -7.01 5.85
C GLN A 70 -1.58 -7.43 4.82
N THR A 71 -1.16 -8.04 3.72
CA THR A 71 -2.06 -8.55 2.70
C THR A 71 -2.62 -9.91 3.10
N GLU A 72 -3.88 -10.21 2.73
CA GLU A 72 -4.49 -11.54 2.95
C GLU A 72 -4.10 -12.59 1.90
#